data_AF-A0A7Z9R5E0-F1
#
_entry.id   AF-A0A7Z9R5E0-F1
#
_cell.length_a   1.000
_cell.length_b   1.000
_cell.length_c   1.000
_cell.angle_alpha   90.00
_cell.angle_beta   90.00
_cell.angle_gamma   90.00
#
_symmetry.space_group_name_H-M   'P 1'
#
loop_
_entity.id
_entity.type
_entity.pdbx_description
1 polymer ?
#
loop_
_entity_poly.entity_id
_entity_poly.type
_entity_poly.pdbx_seq_one_letter_code
_entity_poly.pdbx_strand_id
1 'polypeptide(L)'
;MIDDMELSSSDQELLTDVNTAIVRFIKSDETFLQMEPMNSYRRRMVHKIGADYKLSSESTGDGENRSVRLSKTPETTIPENINSQRVIDRGIEIFYAKPGAEIVLRKDGSFGVSLKERESKILDRRTVVDGEFRIRENKIICKQDSNW
;
A
#
# COMPACT_ATOMS: atom_id res chain seq x y z
N MET A 1 -3.37 4.21 14.52
CA MET A 1 -1.94 4.60 14.37
C MET A 1 -1.09 3.35 14.67
N ILE A 2 -0.45 2.77 13.66
CA ILE A 2 0.50 1.67 13.87
C ILE A 2 1.75 2.33 14.48
N ASP A 3 2.15 1.89 15.67
CA ASP A 3 3.37 2.34 16.37
C ASP A 3 4.57 2.37 15.43
N ASP A 4 5.54 3.21 15.76
CA ASP A 4 6.86 3.42 15.16
C ASP A 4 7.70 2.12 14.99
N MET A 5 7.17 1.15 14.25
CA MET A 5 7.84 -0.03 13.75
C MET A 5 8.14 0.27 12.28
N GLU A 6 9.40 0.19 11.88
CA GLU A 6 9.73 0.13 10.46
C GLU A 6 9.06 -1.12 9.88
N LEU A 7 7.95 -0.92 9.18
CA LEU A 7 7.21 -1.99 8.50
C LEU A 7 8.10 -2.56 7.40
N SER A 8 8.26 -3.88 7.37
CA SER A 8 8.91 -4.53 6.23
C SER A 8 8.06 -4.35 4.97
N SER A 9 8.65 -4.52 3.79
CA SER A 9 7.90 -4.51 2.53
C SER A 9 6.75 -5.53 2.55
N SER A 10 6.93 -6.69 3.17
CA SER A 10 5.88 -7.71 3.30
C SER A 10 4.75 -7.27 4.23
N ASP A 11 5.05 -6.49 5.26
CA ASP A 11 4.03 -6.00 6.20
C ASP A 11 3.20 -4.90 5.55
N GLN A 12 3.84 -4.07 4.73
CA GLN A 12 3.17 -3.04 3.94
C GLN A 12 2.21 -3.65 2.90
N GLU A 13 2.66 -4.68 2.18
CA GLU A 13 1.81 -5.42 1.22
C GLU A 13 0.59 -6.01 1.93
N LEU A 14 0.81 -6.72 3.04
CA LEU A 14 -0.28 -7.28 3.84
C LEU A 14 -1.23 -6.19 4.34
N LEU A 15 -0.73 -5.05 4.79
CA LEU A 15 -1.55 -3.93 5.25
C LEU A 15 -2.44 -3.40 4.11
N THR A 16 -1.89 -3.23 2.90
CA THR A 16 -2.67 -2.80 1.74
C THR A 16 -3.73 -3.82 1.34
N ASP A 17 -3.38 -5.10 1.33
CA ASP A 17 -4.31 -6.18 0.97
C ASP A 17 -5.46 -6.29 1.97
N VAL A 18 -5.15 -6.27 3.27
CA VAL A 18 -6.14 -6.33 4.36
C VAL A 18 -7.07 -5.13 4.30
N ASN A 19 -6.55 -3.90 4.15
CA ASN A 19 -7.38 -2.70 4.02
C ASN A 19 -8.32 -2.80 2.81
N THR A 20 -7.80 -3.24 1.67
CA THR A 20 -8.61 -3.41 0.45
C THR A 20 -9.73 -4.44 0.65
N ALA A 21 -9.41 -5.56 1.28
CA ALA A 21 -10.39 -6.60 1.60
C ALA A 21 -11.47 -6.10 2.57
N ILE A 22 -11.08 -5.38 3.63
CA ILE A 22 -12.01 -4.81 4.61
C ILE A 22 -12.94 -3.78 3.96
N VAL A 23 -12.43 -2.88 3.13
CA VAL A 23 -13.27 -1.88 2.43
C VAL A 23 -14.30 -2.55 1.54
N ARG A 24 -13.91 -3.61 0.82
CA ARG A 24 -14.84 -4.41 0.01
C ARG A 24 -15.88 -5.10 0.88
N PHE A 25 -15.45 -5.73 1.97
CA PHE A 25 -16.31 -6.41 2.94
C PHE A 25 -17.36 -5.46 3.53
N ILE A 26 -16.96 -4.28 4.02
CA ILE A 26 -17.88 -3.29 4.61
C ILE A 26 -18.97 -2.88 3.60
N LYS A 27 -18.61 -2.71 2.33
CA LYS A 27 -19.54 -2.33 1.24
C LYS A 27 -20.39 -3.47 0.69
N SER A 28 -20.09 -4.71 1.05
CA SER A 28 -20.85 -5.90 0.62
C SER A 28 -21.98 -6.24 1.60
N ASP A 29 -22.82 -7.22 1.28
CA ASP A 29 -23.83 -7.77 2.20
C ASP A 29 -23.30 -8.93 3.06
N GLU A 30 -22.00 -9.24 2.97
CA GLU A 30 -21.40 -10.32 3.77
C GLU A 30 -21.46 -10.01 5.27
N THR A 31 -21.67 -11.07 6.06
CA THR A 31 -21.79 -10.98 7.52
C THR A 31 -20.44 -11.00 8.22
N PHE A 32 -19.46 -11.72 7.66
CA PHE A 32 -18.09 -11.78 8.16
C PHE A 32 -17.07 -11.93 7.01
N LEU A 33 -15.87 -11.42 7.24
CA LEU A 33 -14.70 -11.62 6.39
C LEU A 33 -13.76 -12.61 7.08
N GLN A 34 -13.55 -13.77 6.47
CA GLN A 34 -12.60 -14.78 6.93
C GLN A 34 -11.27 -14.60 6.22
N MET A 35 -10.20 -14.41 6.99
CA MET A 35 -8.85 -14.29 6.45
C MET A 35 -8.20 -15.66 6.25
N GLU A 36 -7.20 -15.70 5.37
CA GLU A 36 -6.32 -16.87 5.25
C GLU A 36 -5.54 -17.14 6.55
N PRO A 37 -5.17 -18.41 6.83
CA PRO A 37 -4.30 -18.73 7.96
C PRO A 37 -2.99 -17.95 7.93
N MET A 38 -2.57 -17.45 9.09
CA MET A 38 -1.38 -16.59 9.19
C MET A 38 -0.74 -16.71 10.57
N ASN A 39 0.55 -16.39 10.70
CA ASN A 39 1.26 -16.42 11.98
C ASN A 39 0.73 -15.38 12.99
N SER A 40 1.12 -15.53 14.26
CA SER A 40 0.64 -14.66 15.36
C SER A 40 0.90 -13.17 15.13
N TYR A 41 2.03 -12.81 14.55
CA TYR A 41 2.38 -11.42 14.24
C TYR A 41 1.41 -10.80 13.22
N ARG A 42 1.16 -11.51 12.11
CA ARG A 42 0.22 -11.08 11.08
C ARG A 42 -1.22 -11.01 11.60
N ARG A 43 -1.66 -11.99 12.41
CA ARG A 43 -2.99 -11.94 13.06
C ARG A 43 -3.15 -10.69 13.92
N ARG A 44 -2.14 -10.36 14.73
CA ARG A 44 -2.13 -9.13 15.55
C ARG A 44 -2.28 -7.88 14.69
N MET A 45 -1.63 -7.83 13.54
CA MET A 45 -1.75 -6.70 12.62
C MET A 45 -3.18 -6.58 12.05
N VAL A 46 -3.79 -7.69 11.63
CA VAL A 46 -5.18 -7.69 11.16
C VAL A 46 -6.15 -7.25 12.25
N HIS A 47 -5.97 -7.69 13.50
CA HIS A 47 -6.76 -7.21 14.63
C HIS A 47 -6.64 -5.69 14.82
N LYS A 48 -5.42 -5.15 14.73
CA LYS A 48 -5.17 -3.70 14.84
C LYS A 48 -5.83 -2.93 13.70
N ILE A 49 -5.70 -3.40 12.47
CA ILE A 49 -6.35 -2.80 11.31
C ILE A 49 -7.87 -2.87 11.48
N GLY A 50 -8.45 -4.03 11.81
CA GLY A 50 -9.89 -4.17 12.02
C GLY A 50 -10.46 -3.22 13.09
N ALA A 51 -9.70 -2.97 14.16
CA ALA A 51 -10.07 -2.01 15.20
C ALA A 51 -10.16 -0.57 14.67
N ASP A 52 -9.28 -0.16 13.73
CA ASP A 52 -9.36 1.17 13.11
C ASP A 52 -10.68 1.36 12.34
N TYR A 53 -11.26 0.30 11.78
CA TYR A 53 -12.58 0.29 11.11
C TYR A 53 -13.76 0.03 12.06
N LYS A 54 -13.47 -0.11 13.37
CA LYS A 54 -14.45 -0.46 14.41
C LYS A 54 -15.14 -1.81 14.15
N LEU A 55 -14.44 -2.75 13.53
CA LEU A 55 -14.90 -4.12 13.34
C LEU A 55 -14.68 -4.95 14.61
N SER A 56 -15.53 -5.95 14.81
CA SER A 56 -15.23 -7.03 15.75
C SER A 56 -14.23 -7.98 15.11
N SER A 57 -13.30 -8.50 15.89
CA SER A 57 -12.25 -9.40 15.39
C SER A 57 -11.98 -10.56 16.34
N GLU A 58 -11.91 -11.77 15.79
CA GLU A 58 -11.66 -12.99 16.54
C GLU A 58 -10.64 -13.88 15.81
N SER A 59 -9.76 -14.55 16.54
CA SER A 59 -8.87 -15.56 15.95
C SER A 59 -9.56 -16.92 15.97
N THR A 60 -9.73 -17.55 14.82
CA THR A 60 -10.41 -18.86 14.66
C THR A 60 -9.42 -19.93 14.16
N GLY A 61 -9.71 -21.21 14.40
CA GLY A 61 -8.87 -22.35 14.03
C GLY A 61 -7.67 -22.60 14.96
N ASP A 62 -6.92 -23.67 14.68
CA ASP A 62 -5.85 -24.18 15.53
C ASP A 62 -4.52 -24.33 14.77
N GLY A 63 -3.41 -24.15 15.50
CA GLY A 63 -2.05 -24.33 14.95
C GLY A 63 -1.79 -23.49 13.70
N GLU A 64 -1.43 -24.18 12.61
CA GLU A 64 -1.14 -23.57 11.31
C GLU A 64 -2.39 -23.09 10.55
N ASN A 65 -3.57 -23.62 10.90
CA ASN A 65 -4.86 -23.22 10.30
C ASN A 65 -5.47 -22.00 10.99
N ARG A 66 -4.75 -21.41 11.94
CA ARG A 66 -5.26 -20.30 12.75
C ARG A 66 -5.25 -18.98 11.96
N SER A 67 -6.41 -18.35 11.89
CA SER A 67 -6.71 -17.17 11.07
C SER A 67 -7.46 -16.12 11.88
N VAL A 68 -7.84 -15.00 11.25
CA VAL A 68 -8.68 -13.95 11.86
C VAL A 68 -9.99 -13.86 11.10
N ARG A 69 -11.10 -13.77 11.83
CA ARG A 69 -12.42 -13.45 11.32
C ARG A 69 -12.82 -12.05 11.77
N LEU A 70 -13.28 -11.24 10.83
CA LEU A 70 -13.75 -9.88 11.06
C LEU A 70 -15.27 -9.84 10.85
N SER A 71 -16.00 -9.15 11.73
CA SER A 71 -17.45 -9.00 11.65
C SER A 71 -17.85 -7.54 11.79
N LYS A 72 -18.89 -7.13 11.06
CA LYS A 72 -19.45 -5.78 11.17
C LYS A 72 -20.11 -5.58 12.54
N THR A 73 -20.06 -4.35 12.99
CA THR A 73 -20.67 -3.83 14.21
C THR A 73 -21.55 -2.64 13.85
N PRO A 74 -22.45 -2.19 14.74
CA PRO A 74 -23.21 -0.95 14.53
C PRO A 74 -22.33 0.29 14.36
N GLU A 75 -21.09 0.26 14.84
CA GLU A 75 -20.14 1.38 14.74
C GLU A 75 -19.21 1.27 13.53
N THR A 76 -19.30 0.20 12.74
CA THR A 76 -18.39 -0.05 11.61
C THR A 76 -18.40 1.11 10.64
N THR A 77 -17.22 1.61 10.33
CA THR A 77 -17.04 2.74 9.43
C THR A 77 -15.74 2.61 8.65
N ILE A 78 -15.67 3.28 7.50
CA ILE A 78 -14.45 3.42 6.72
C ILE A 78 -13.83 4.76 7.14
N PRO A 79 -12.77 4.78 7.96
CA PRO A 79 -12.00 5.99 8.23
C PRO A 79 -11.61 6.75 6.96
N GLU A 80 -11.74 8.09 7.00
CA GLU A 80 -11.42 8.96 5.87
C GLU A 80 -9.94 8.85 5.42
N ASN A 81 -9.04 8.40 6.31
CA ASN A 81 -7.59 8.33 6.09
C ASN A 81 -7.06 6.95 5.66
N ILE A 82 -7.92 5.97 5.34
CA ILE A 82 -7.48 4.60 4.93
C ILE A 82 -6.68 4.61 3.64
N ASN A 83 -6.93 5.59 2.78
CA ASN A 83 -6.30 5.72 1.47
C ASN A 83 -5.06 6.62 1.49
N SER A 84 -4.31 6.68 2.59
CA SER A 84 -2.90 7.01 2.48
C SER A 84 -2.17 5.83 1.82
N GLN A 85 -2.49 5.55 0.53
CA GLN A 85 -1.48 5.06 -0.38
C GLN A 85 -0.25 5.89 -0.08
N ARG A 86 0.84 5.24 0.35
CA ARG A 86 2.08 5.93 0.69
C ARG A 86 2.43 6.79 -0.51
N VAL A 87 2.18 8.09 -0.39
CA VAL A 87 2.42 9.03 -1.48
C VAL A 87 3.92 9.22 -1.51
N ILE A 88 4.54 8.70 -2.56
CA ILE A 88 5.95 8.90 -2.81
C ILE A 88 6.07 10.27 -3.45
N ASP A 89 6.55 11.22 -2.64
CA ASP A 89 6.86 12.58 -3.03
C ASP A 89 8.25 12.92 -2.47
N ARG A 90 9.12 13.47 -3.32
CA ARG A 90 10.47 13.94 -2.97
C ARG A 90 10.54 15.48 -2.98
N GLY A 91 9.39 16.13 -3.02
CA GLY A 91 9.24 17.58 -3.03
C GLY A 91 9.89 18.20 -4.25
N ILE A 92 10.86 19.08 -4.00
CA ILE A 92 11.57 19.86 -5.02
C ILE A 92 12.91 19.23 -5.43
N GLU A 93 13.26 18.06 -4.88
CA GLU A 93 14.50 17.36 -5.20
C GLU A 93 14.55 16.99 -6.69
N ILE A 94 15.68 17.31 -7.34
CA ILE A 94 15.91 17.05 -8.76
C ILE A 94 16.85 15.85 -8.88
N PHE A 95 16.42 14.87 -9.65
CA PHE A 95 17.21 13.69 -10.01
C PHE A 95 17.68 13.79 -11.44
N TYR A 96 18.84 13.20 -11.72
CA TYR A 96 19.47 13.23 -13.02
C TYR A 96 19.50 11.83 -13.65
N ALA A 97 19.26 11.77 -14.95
CA ALA A 97 19.36 10.58 -15.76
C ALA A 97 19.97 10.93 -17.12
N LYS A 98 20.41 9.91 -17.87
CA LYS A 98 20.80 10.11 -19.26
C LYS A 98 19.58 10.61 -20.06
N PRO A 99 19.70 11.67 -20.88
CA PRO A 99 18.64 12.07 -21.81
C PRO A 99 18.15 10.87 -22.65
N GLY A 100 16.82 10.71 -22.71
CA GLY A 100 16.14 9.58 -23.33
C GLY A 100 16.07 8.31 -22.47
N ALA A 101 16.57 8.30 -21.24
CA ALA A 101 16.44 7.15 -20.34
C ALA A 101 14.98 6.98 -19.89
N GLU A 102 14.52 5.74 -19.87
CA GLU A 102 13.24 5.39 -19.26
C GLU A 102 13.46 5.10 -17.78
N ILE A 103 12.87 5.94 -16.93
CA ILE A 103 12.89 5.82 -15.48
C ILE A 103 11.58 5.20 -15.01
N VAL A 104 11.70 4.31 -14.03
CA VAL A 104 10.59 3.61 -13.38
C VAL A 104 10.59 4.02 -11.91
N LEU A 105 9.41 4.41 -11.41
CA LEU A 105 9.12 4.56 -9.99
C LEU A 105 8.37 3.31 -9.53
N ARG A 106 8.83 2.68 -8.45
CA ARG A 106 8.24 1.45 -7.92
C ARG A 106 7.35 1.73 -6.72
N LYS A 107 6.45 0.80 -6.43
CA LYS A 107 5.51 0.89 -5.29
C LYS A 107 6.20 0.98 -3.93
N ASP A 108 7.44 0.51 -3.82
CA ASP A 108 8.25 0.60 -2.60
C ASP A 108 8.97 1.97 -2.44
N GLY A 109 8.88 2.84 -3.45
CA GLY A 109 9.52 4.16 -3.46
C GLY A 109 10.94 4.18 -4.04
N SER A 110 11.48 3.02 -4.43
CA SER A 110 12.70 2.97 -5.22
C SER A 110 12.43 3.41 -6.66
N PHE A 111 13.44 3.97 -7.31
CA PHE A 111 13.34 4.39 -8.71
C PHE A 111 14.66 4.17 -9.43
N GLY A 112 14.63 4.11 -10.76
CA GLY A 112 15.83 3.94 -11.58
C GLY A 112 15.51 3.58 -13.02
N VAL A 113 16.53 3.21 -13.78
CA VAL A 113 16.37 2.82 -15.20
C VAL A 113 15.58 1.52 -15.29
N SER A 114 14.66 1.45 -16.25
CA SER A 114 13.85 0.27 -16.57
C SER A 114 14.72 -0.94 -16.93
N LEU A 115 14.69 -2.00 -16.12
CA LEU A 115 15.46 -3.23 -16.32
C LEU A 115 14.55 -4.48 -16.28
N LYS A 116 13.86 -4.80 -17.38
CA LYS A 116 13.00 -6.00 -17.53
C LYS A 116 12.21 -6.35 -16.25
N GLU A 117 11.50 -5.37 -15.70
CA GLU A 117 10.84 -5.50 -14.41
C GLU A 117 9.41 -6.03 -14.57
N ARG A 118 8.88 -6.68 -13.52
CA ARG A 118 7.48 -7.09 -13.49
C ARG A 118 6.59 -5.85 -13.35
N GLU A 119 5.67 -5.65 -14.30
CA GLU A 119 4.69 -4.53 -14.31
C GLU A 119 3.95 -4.35 -12.98
N SER A 120 3.69 -5.44 -12.26
CA SER A 120 2.97 -5.39 -10.98
C SER A 120 3.66 -4.57 -9.88
N LYS A 121 4.97 -4.28 -10.02
CA LYS A 121 5.76 -3.49 -9.08
C LYS A 121 5.91 -2.02 -9.47
N ILE A 122 5.52 -1.66 -10.69
CA ILE A 122 5.66 -0.31 -11.23
C ILE A 122 4.51 0.55 -10.71
N LEU A 123 4.86 1.75 -10.27
CA LEU A 123 3.93 2.80 -9.87
C LEU A 123 3.80 3.85 -10.98
N ASP A 124 4.93 4.26 -11.57
CA ASP A 124 4.97 5.12 -12.74
C ASP A 124 6.21 4.82 -13.60
N ARG A 125 6.15 5.18 -14.88
CA ARG A 125 7.23 4.99 -15.85
C ARG A 125 7.25 6.15 -16.82
N ARG A 126 8.44 6.73 -17.04
CA ARG A 126 8.58 7.87 -17.93
C ARG A 126 9.95 7.98 -18.59
N THR A 127 9.96 8.40 -19.86
CA THR A 127 11.18 8.79 -20.58
C THR A 127 11.59 10.20 -20.19
N VAL A 128 12.78 10.35 -19.63
CA VAL A 128 13.35 11.64 -19.21
C VAL A 128 14.05 12.29 -20.41
N VAL A 129 13.48 13.38 -20.92
CA VAL A 129 13.98 14.04 -22.15
C VAL A 129 15.23 14.86 -21.87
N ASP A 130 15.17 15.78 -20.90
CA ASP A 130 16.24 16.76 -20.65
C ASP A 130 17.28 16.29 -19.61
N GLY A 131 17.24 15.00 -19.26
CA GLY A 131 18.11 14.41 -18.25
C GLY A 131 17.81 14.80 -16.80
N GLU A 132 16.72 15.53 -16.55
CA GLU A 132 16.26 15.92 -15.21
C GLU A 132 14.82 15.48 -14.97
N PHE A 133 14.53 15.00 -13.77
CA PHE A 133 13.19 14.64 -13.33
C PHE A 133 12.98 14.85 -11.83
N ARG A 134 11.71 14.94 -11.41
CA ARG A 134 11.26 14.95 -10.02
C ARG A 134 10.34 13.77 -9.77
N ILE A 135 10.13 13.44 -8.50
CA ILE A 135 9.12 12.46 -8.08
C ILE A 135 8.12 13.17 -7.19
N ARG A 136 6.88 13.29 -7.66
CA ARG A 136 5.80 13.99 -6.96
C ARG A 136 4.53 13.20 -7.07
N GLU A 137 3.79 13.08 -5.96
CA GLU A 137 2.48 12.43 -5.92
C GLU A 137 2.43 11.09 -6.70
N ASN A 138 3.39 10.20 -6.45
CA ASN A 138 3.53 8.89 -7.12
C ASN A 138 3.85 8.95 -8.63
N LYS A 139 4.32 10.08 -9.14
CA LYS A 139 4.64 10.28 -10.56
C LYS A 139 6.05 10.80 -10.77
N ILE A 140 6.63 10.43 -11.90
CA ILE A 140 7.84 11.01 -12.46
C ILE A 140 7.43 12.25 -13.27
N ILE A 141 7.93 13.40 -12.86
CA ILE A 141 7.65 14.69 -13.48
C ILE A 141 8.90 15.19 -14.20
N CYS A 142 8.76 15.59 -15.46
CA CYS A 142 9.83 16.19 -16.26
C CYS A 142 9.60 17.69 -16.43
N LYS A 143 10.62 18.44 -16.84
CA LYS A 143 10.58 19.91 -16.95
C LYS A 143 9.44 20.45 -17.82
N GLN A 144 9.05 19.70 -18.84
CA GLN A 144 7.97 20.06 -19.76
C GLN A 144 6.57 19.90 -19.16
N ASP A 145 6.43 19.26 -18.00
CA ASP A 145 5.14 19.08 -17.36
C ASP A 145 4.73 20.34 -16.58
N SER A 146 3.43 20.65 -16.60
CA SER A 146 2.86 21.81 -15.92
C SER A 146 3.03 21.80 -14.40
N ASN A 147 3.38 20.65 -13.81
CA ASN A 147 3.54 20.43 -12.39
C ASN A 147 5.00 20.17 -11.96
N TRP A 148 5.98 20.59 -12.78
CA TRP A 148 7.40 20.61 -12.42
C TRP A 148 7.65 21.24 -11.05
#